data_AF-A0A1Z4N1N0-F1
#
_entry.id   AF-A0A1Z4N1N0-F1
#
_cell.length_a   1.000
_cell.length_b   1.000
_cell.length_c   1.000
_cell.angle_alpha   90.00
_cell.angle_beta   90.00
_cell.angle_gamma   90.00
#
_symmetry.space_group_name_H-M   'P 1'
#
loop_
_entity.id
_entity.type
_entity.pdbx_description
1 polymer ?
#
loop_
_entity_poly.entity_id
_entity_poly.type
_entity_poly.pdbx_seq_one_letter_code
_entity_poly.pdbx_strand_id
1 'polypeptide(L)'
;MTDKNRSQWDLCRFIKTLTYFEVIPLLNWVQKLIPGNSQENEDRPNGGRNLGVILVAGATGGVGKLVVKRLLERGYHVRCLVRDLEKARTILGNDVDLVVADITKPETLTPIVMANLQAVVCCTAVRVQPVEGDTADRAKYYQGIKFYQPEIVGDTPENVEYQGVKNLVDAAKKYLLTPNTKLIFDFTNPSAELKNIWGALDDVVMGGVSASNMQFVDDTALFAGYVSTANSGGFASVRTKNFEPPFNLSGYEGVELRVRGDGQRYKFFLRPDAKWDGLGYSYSFDTVANTWIDIRIPFADLTPVFRAKTVKDAPPIDASTISSLQLMLSKFEYDGALNPKFTPGGFSLQVESIKAYGGTNLPQFVLVSSAGVTRPGRPGINLEEEPPAVRLNDQLGGILTWKLKGEDSLRTSGIPYTIIRPCALTQEAGGKELILEQGDNIRGKISREDVAELCIQALQQPKACNRTFEVKAGENSNNSINWQSLFSNLQPDK
;
A
#
# COMPACT_ATOMS: atom_id res chain seq x y z
N MET A 1 -47.51 -25.49 -30.06
CA MET A 1 -47.48 -24.16 -30.70
C MET A 1 -46.06 -23.60 -30.50
N THR A 2 -45.09 -24.13 -31.25
CA THR A 2 -44.46 -23.51 -32.44
C THR A 2 -43.68 -22.23 -32.13
N ASP A 3 -42.35 -22.38 -32.14
CA ASP A 3 -41.30 -21.36 -32.25
C ASP A 3 -41.69 -20.16 -33.14
N LYS A 4 -42.27 -19.12 -32.56
CA LYS A 4 -42.63 -17.91 -33.32
C LYS A 4 -42.22 -16.58 -32.70
N ASN A 5 -41.35 -16.55 -31.69
CA ASN A 5 -40.83 -15.29 -31.16
C ASN A 5 -39.39 -15.40 -30.60
N ARG A 6 -38.53 -16.17 -31.26
CA ARG A 6 -37.09 -16.15 -30.95
C ARG A 6 -36.49 -14.93 -31.64
N SER A 7 -36.14 -13.90 -30.86
CA SER A 7 -35.41 -12.73 -31.38
C SER A 7 -34.12 -13.20 -32.07
N GLN A 8 -33.78 -12.59 -33.21
CA GLN A 8 -32.56 -12.91 -33.97
C GLN A 8 -31.32 -12.76 -33.06
N TRP A 9 -30.43 -13.75 -33.09
CA TRP A 9 -29.20 -13.70 -32.30
C TRP A 9 -28.30 -12.56 -32.79
N ASP A 10 -27.88 -11.70 -31.86
CA ASP A 10 -27.05 -10.54 -32.16
C ASP A 10 -25.56 -10.93 -32.25
N LEU A 11 -25.20 -11.51 -33.39
CA LEU A 11 -23.83 -11.92 -33.71
C LEU A 11 -22.85 -10.74 -33.66
N CYS A 12 -23.29 -9.53 -34.01
CA CYS A 12 -22.45 -8.33 -33.96
C CYS A 12 -22.07 -7.98 -32.52
N ARG A 13 -23.02 -8.03 -31.58
CA ARG A 13 -22.73 -7.79 -30.15
C ARG A 13 -21.87 -8.90 -29.56
N PHE A 14 -22.07 -10.15 -29.95
CA PHE A 14 -21.19 -11.26 -29.57
C PHE A 14 -19.73 -11.02 -30.02
N ILE A 15 -19.51 -10.65 -31.28
CA ILE A 15 -18.17 -10.35 -31.80
C ILE A 15 -17.57 -9.14 -31.06
N LYS A 16 -18.34 -8.07 -30.83
CA LYS A 16 -17.88 -6.90 -30.07
C LYS A 16 -17.41 -7.27 -28.66
N THR A 17 -18.13 -8.14 -27.96
CA THR A 17 -17.70 -8.66 -26.65
C THR A 17 -16.36 -9.40 -26.76
N LEU A 18 -16.21 -10.32 -27.71
CA LEU A 18 -14.96 -11.06 -27.89
C LEU A 18 -13.77 -10.16 -28.24
N THR A 19 -13.99 -9.12 -29.05
CA THR A 19 -12.96 -8.14 -29.40
C THR A 19 -12.58 -7.27 -28.19
N TYR A 20 -13.55 -6.78 -27.42
CA TYR A 20 -13.27 -5.94 -26.24
C TYR A 20 -12.39 -6.65 -25.20
N PHE A 21 -12.59 -7.95 -25.01
CA PHE A 21 -11.81 -8.79 -24.10
C PHE A 21 -10.65 -9.53 -24.78
N GLU A 22 -10.28 -9.12 -25.99
CA GLU A 22 -9.08 -9.57 -26.69
C GLU A 22 -8.99 -11.10 -26.90
N VAL A 23 -10.14 -11.75 -27.05
CA VAL A 23 -10.24 -13.22 -27.17
C VAL A 23 -9.79 -13.72 -28.56
N ILE A 24 -9.87 -12.87 -29.60
CA ILE A 24 -9.54 -13.23 -30.99
C ILE A 24 -8.26 -12.49 -31.44
N PRO A 25 -7.11 -13.17 -31.54
CA PRO A 25 -5.82 -12.54 -31.89
C PRO A 25 -5.80 -11.88 -33.27
N LEU A 26 -6.51 -12.48 -34.24
CA LEU A 26 -6.59 -12.09 -35.67
C LEU A 26 -7.55 -10.93 -35.97
N LEU A 27 -8.19 -10.30 -34.98
CA LEU A 27 -8.95 -9.06 -35.19
C LEU A 27 -8.25 -7.85 -34.57
N ASN A 28 -7.39 -8.08 -33.56
CA ASN A 28 -6.56 -7.06 -32.92
C ASN A 28 -5.53 -6.44 -33.88
N TRP A 29 -5.06 -7.19 -34.90
CA TRP A 29 -4.18 -6.64 -35.96
C TRP A 29 -4.90 -5.72 -36.95
N VAL A 30 -6.19 -5.92 -37.24
CA VAL A 30 -6.95 -5.08 -38.19
C VAL A 30 -7.27 -3.73 -37.56
N GLN A 31 -7.54 -3.69 -36.24
CA GLN A 31 -7.67 -2.44 -35.50
C GLN A 31 -6.39 -1.58 -35.55
N LYS A 32 -5.20 -2.18 -35.69
CA LYS A 32 -3.93 -1.45 -35.86
C LYS A 32 -3.71 -0.87 -37.27
N LEU A 33 -4.56 -1.20 -38.24
CA LEU A 33 -4.40 -0.81 -39.66
C LEU A 33 -5.37 0.30 -40.11
N ILE A 34 -6.21 0.83 -39.21
CA ILE A 34 -7.05 2.01 -39.49
C ILE A 34 -6.19 3.26 -39.28
N PRO A 35 -5.91 4.05 -40.34
CA PRO A 35 -5.07 5.24 -40.20
C PRO A 35 -5.88 6.32 -39.46
N GLY A 36 -5.51 6.56 -38.21
CA GLY A 36 -6.16 7.55 -37.35
C GLY A 36 -5.89 7.43 -35.85
N ASN A 37 -5.20 6.39 -35.37
CA ASN A 37 -4.88 6.28 -33.95
C ASN A 37 -3.47 5.73 -33.71
N SER A 38 -2.46 6.53 -34.05
CA SER A 38 -1.10 6.36 -33.55
C SER A 38 -1.01 6.95 -32.13
N GLN A 39 -1.66 6.29 -31.17
CA GLN A 39 -1.26 6.31 -29.77
C GLN A 39 -0.74 4.91 -29.45
N GLU A 40 0.55 4.71 -29.65
CA GLU A 40 1.24 3.49 -29.22
C GLU A 40 1.19 3.37 -27.70
N ASN A 41 0.69 2.24 -27.20
CA ASN A 41 1.06 1.61 -25.91
C ASN A 41 0.91 2.40 -24.59
N GLU A 42 -0.02 3.35 -24.45
CA GLU A 42 -0.37 3.93 -23.13
C GLU A 42 -1.63 3.32 -22.48
N ASP A 43 -2.48 2.60 -23.21
CA ASP A 43 -3.81 2.14 -22.75
C ASP A 43 -3.88 0.68 -22.26
N ARG A 44 -2.75 0.06 -21.89
CA ARG A 44 -2.79 -1.27 -21.24
C ARG A 44 -3.01 -1.11 -19.73
N PRO A 45 -4.08 -1.68 -19.16
CA PRO A 45 -4.39 -1.48 -17.75
C PRO A 45 -3.30 -2.11 -16.91
N ASN A 46 -2.49 -1.26 -16.31
CA ASN A 46 -1.30 -1.68 -15.61
C ASN A 46 -1.75 -2.04 -14.18
N GLY A 47 -2.11 -3.31 -13.94
CA GLY A 47 -2.57 -3.79 -12.62
C GLY A 47 -1.55 -3.65 -11.49
N GLY A 48 -0.37 -3.09 -11.80
CA GLY A 48 0.70 -2.70 -10.89
C GLY A 48 0.90 -1.18 -10.70
N ARG A 49 0.14 -0.27 -11.34
CA ARG A 49 0.31 1.19 -11.09
C ARG A 49 -0.62 1.71 -10.00
N ASN A 50 -0.37 1.20 -8.81
CA ASN A 50 -0.19 2.02 -7.61
C ASN A 50 0.70 1.22 -6.66
N LEU A 51 1.93 0.91 -7.09
CA LEU A 51 3.01 0.68 -6.15
C LEU A 51 3.12 1.98 -5.34
N GLY A 52 2.52 1.99 -4.16
CA GLY A 52 2.50 3.18 -3.33
C GLY A 52 3.92 3.63 -3.02
N VAL A 53 4.08 4.93 -2.81
CA VAL A 53 5.36 5.59 -2.67
C VAL A 53 5.85 5.44 -1.24
N ILE A 54 7.13 5.12 -1.06
CA ILE A 54 7.80 5.24 0.25
C ILE A 54 8.42 6.63 0.33
N LEU A 55 7.91 7.47 1.21
CA LEU A 55 8.46 8.80 1.48
C LEU A 55 9.63 8.69 2.46
N VAL A 56 10.79 9.21 2.09
CA VAL A 56 11.96 9.28 2.97
C VAL A 56 12.20 10.72 3.41
N ALA A 57 11.95 11.02 4.68
CA ALA A 57 12.31 12.29 5.30
C ALA A 57 13.74 12.21 5.86
N GLY A 58 14.55 13.25 5.65
CA GLY A 58 15.99 13.18 5.96
C GLY A 58 16.78 12.37 4.94
N ALA A 59 16.30 12.30 3.69
CA ALA A 59 16.88 11.51 2.59
C ALA A 59 18.35 11.84 2.29
N THR A 60 18.78 13.09 2.49
CA THR A 60 20.19 13.50 2.29
C THR A 60 21.08 13.25 3.51
N GLY A 61 20.54 12.67 4.58
CA GLY A 61 21.25 12.38 5.82
C GLY A 61 22.11 11.12 5.74
N GLY A 62 22.87 10.83 6.81
CA GLY A 62 23.79 9.69 6.85
C GLY A 62 23.08 8.33 6.69
N VAL A 63 21.97 8.12 7.39
CA VAL A 63 21.14 6.91 7.26
C VAL A 63 20.18 7.02 6.07
N GLY A 64 19.52 8.18 5.90
CA GLY A 64 18.52 8.39 4.87
C GLY A 64 18.98 8.08 3.45
N LYS A 65 20.20 8.48 3.07
CA LYS A 65 20.72 8.20 1.71
C LYS A 65 20.90 6.70 1.45
N LEU A 66 21.24 5.94 2.49
CA LEU A 66 21.40 4.48 2.42
C LEU A 66 20.05 3.79 2.35
N VAL A 67 19.03 4.31 3.05
CA VAL A 67 17.64 3.85 2.92
C VAL A 67 17.15 4.04 1.49
N VAL A 68 17.30 5.26 0.93
CA VAL A 68 16.89 5.57 -0.45
C VAL A 68 17.56 4.62 -1.45
N LYS A 69 18.90 4.50 -1.39
CA LYS A 69 19.65 3.60 -2.26
C LYS A 69 19.10 2.16 -2.23
N ARG A 70 18.91 1.60 -1.03
CA ARG A 70 18.48 0.23 -0.84
C ARG A 70 17.02 -0.04 -1.21
N LEU A 71 16.15 0.96 -1.08
CA LEU A 71 14.77 0.87 -1.54
C LEU A 71 14.72 0.85 -3.08
N LEU A 72 15.50 1.73 -3.74
CA LEU A 72 15.60 1.76 -5.20
C LEU A 72 16.19 0.47 -5.77
N GLU A 73 17.25 -0.08 -5.15
CA GLU A 73 17.84 -1.37 -5.52
C GLU A 73 16.85 -2.55 -5.44
N ARG A 74 15.79 -2.42 -4.62
CA ARG A 74 14.72 -3.42 -4.46
C ARG A 74 13.48 -3.11 -5.32
N GLY A 75 13.53 -2.10 -6.17
CA GLY A 75 12.45 -1.74 -7.10
C GLY A 75 11.30 -0.96 -6.46
N TYR A 76 11.47 -0.39 -5.27
CA TYR A 76 10.46 0.48 -4.67
C TYR A 76 10.44 1.86 -5.34
N HIS A 77 9.26 2.48 -5.40
CA HIS A 77 9.15 3.91 -5.69
C HIS A 77 9.44 4.73 -4.44
N VAL A 78 10.46 5.57 -4.52
CA VAL A 78 10.96 6.35 -3.39
C VAL A 78 10.81 7.83 -3.70
N ARG A 79 10.11 8.54 -2.83
CA ARG A 79 10.05 10.01 -2.84
C ARG A 79 10.91 10.55 -1.71
N CYS A 80 11.84 11.43 -2.06
CA CYS A 80 12.76 12.02 -1.10
C CYS A 80 12.31 13.43 -0.74
N LEU A 81 11.95 13.62 0.53
CA LEU A 81 11.65 14.94 1.07
C LEU A 81 12.97 15.67 1.35
N VAL A 82 13.20 16.77 0.65
CA VAL A 82 14.44 17.55 0.71
C VAL A 82 14.16 19.05 0.88
N ARG A 83 15.10 19.78 1.47
CA ARG A 83 15.02 21.24 1.61
C ARG A 83 15.74 21.99 0.49
N ASP A 84 16.68 21.33 -0.17
CA ASP A 84 17.55 21.89 -1.20
C ASP A 84 17.70 20.86 -2.34
N LEU A 85 17.19 21.20 -3.52
CA LEU A 85 17.17 20.31 -4.69
C LEU A 85 18.57 20.08 -5.26
N GLU A 86 19.39 21.12 -5.40
CA GLU A 86 20.71 21.01 -6.01
C GLU A 86 21.64 20.17 -5.16
N LYS A 87 21.60 20.38 -3.85
CA LYS A 87 22.32 19.54 -2.90
C LYS A 87 21.82 18.11 -2.92
N ALA A 88 20.50 17.90 -3.01
CA ALA A 88 19.92 16.57 -3.07
C ALA A 88 20.35 15.81 -4.34
N ARG A 89 20.34 16.45 -5.51
CA ARG A 89 20.79 15.87 -6.78
C ARG A 89 22.25 15.42 -6.73
N THR A 90 23.11 16.22 -6.07
CA THR A 90 24.52 15.86 -5.86
C THR A 90 24.70 14.61 -5.01
N ILE A 91 23.80 14.35 -4.05
CA ILE A 91 23.90 13.23 -3.09
C ILE A 91 23.17 11.97 -3.59
N LEU A 92 21.99 12.13 -4.17
CA LEU A 92 21.06 11.05 -4.50
C LEU A 92 21.01 10.73 -6.01
N GLY A 93 21.53 11.62 -6.86
CA GLY A 93 21.43 11.52 -8.31
C GLY A 93 20.19 12.21 -8.88
N ASN A 94 20.03 12.13 -10.20
CA ASN A 94 18.95 12.79 -10.93
C ASN A 94 17.70 11.91 -11.13
N ASP A 95 17.84 10.60 -10.98
CA ASP A 95 16.78 9.62 -11.28
C ASP A 95 15.88 9.31 -10.08
N VAL A 96 15.92 10.15 -9.04
CA VAL A 96 15.15 9.99 -7.80
C VAL A 96 14.02 11.03 -7.76
N ASP A 97 12.83 10.63 -7.33
CA ASP A 97 11.72 11.57 -7.09
C ASP A 97 12.08 12.49 -5.90
N LEU A 98 12.33 13.76 -6.18
CA LEU A 98 12.68 14.78 -5.20
C LEU A 98 11.53 15.76 -5.03
N VAL A 99 11.06 15.93 -3.80
CA VAL A 99 10.05 16.93 -3.45
C VAL A 99 10.59 17.90 -2.42
N VAL A 100 10.35 19.18 -2.66
CA VAL A 100 10.78 20.24 -1.74
C VAL A 100 9.74 20.43 -0.64
N ALA A 101 10.12 20.12 0.59
CA ALA A 101 9.33 20.43 1.78
C ALA A 101 10.24 20.51 3.02
N ASP A 102 9.72 21.12 4.08
CA ASP A 102 10.38 21.22 5.38
C ASP A 102 9.41 20.73 6.46
N ILE A 103 9.77 19.67 7.18
CA ILE A 103 8.92 19.09 8.22
C ILE A 103 8.61 20.10 9.34
N THR A 104 9.48 21.10 9.55
CA THR A 104 9.26 22.16 10.53
C THR A 104 8.17 23.16 10.10
N LYS A 105 7.77 23.13 8.83
CA LYS A 105 6.78 24.02 8.20
C LYS A 105 5.61 23.20 7.64
N PRO A 106 4.54 22.99 8.42
CA PRO A 106 3.46 22.08 8.04
C PRO A 106 2.77 22.45 6.71
N GLU A 107 2.74 23.73 6.35
CA GLU A 107 2.20 24.24 5.09
C GLU A 107 2.95 23.73 3.85
N THR A 108 4.19 23.25 4.01
CA THR A 108 4.99 22.68 2.91
C THR A 108 4.70 21.19 2.66
N LEU A 109 4.04 20.50 3.61
CA LEU A 109 3.61 19.11 3.49
C LEU A 109 2.27 19.02 2.71
N THR A 110 2.31 19.52 1.49
CA THR A 110 1.14 19.67 0.61
C THR A 110 0.58 18.32 0.13
N PRO A 111 -0.65 18.28 -0.42
CA PRO A 111 -1.21 17.05 -0.99
C PRO A 111 -0.32 16.41 -2.06
N ILE A 112 0.41 17.20 -2.85
CA ILE A 112 1.32 16.69 -3.89
C ILE A 112 2.51 15.98 -3.26
N VAL A 113 3.09 16.54 -2.20
CA VAL A 113 4.22 15.93 -1.45
C VAL A 113 3.78 14.60 -0.85
N MET A 114 2.58 14.56 -0.29
CA MET A 114 2.04 13.43 0.46
C MET A 114 1.17 12.47 -0.38
N ALA A 115 1.07 12.66 -1.70
CA ALA A 115 0.20 11.83 -2.54
C ALA A 115 0.73 10.39 -2.66
N ASN A 116 -0.20 9.43 -2.67
CA ASN A 116 0.04 8.00 -2.93
C ASN A 116 1.01 7.32 -1.97
N LEU A 117 1.04 7.72 -0.69
CA LEU A 117 1.95 7.11 0.29
C LEU A 117 1.55 5.68 0.67
N GLN A 118 2.50 4.76 0.52
CA GLN A 118 2.44 3.45 1.14
C GLN A 118 3.02 3.46 2.55
N ALA A 119 4.14 4.16 2.73
CA ALA A 119 4.85 4.24 4.00
C ALA A 119 5.73 5.50 4.08
N VAL A 120 6.16 5.84 5.29
CA VAL A 120 7.12 6.90 5.58
C VAL A 120 8.30 6.31 6.33
N VAL A 121 9.53 6.64 5.90
CA VAL A 121 10.75 6.41 6.67
C VAL A 121 11.32 7.76 7.09
N CYS A 122 11.24 8.06 8.38
CA CYS A 122 11.71 9.30 8.97
C CYS A 122 13.12 9.11 9.54
N CYS A 123 14.11 9.64 8.83
CA CYS A 123 15.52 9.67 9.20
C CYS A 123 15.98 11.10 9.55
N THR A 124 15.05 12.00 9.88
CA THR A 124 15.38 13.38 10.23
C THR A 124 16.05 13.44 11.59
N ALA A 125 17.04 14.31 11.69
CA ALA A 125 17.67 14.66 12.95
C ALA A 125 18.16 16.09 12.87
N VAL A 126 18.21 16.77 14.01
CA VAL A 126 18.86 18.08 14.13
C VAL A 126 20.35 17.96 13.77
N ARG A 127 20.90 19.00 13.14
CA ARG A 127 22.33 19.02 12.81
C ARG A 127 23.13 19.40 14.05
N VAL A 128 23.97 18.47 14.49
CA VAL A 128 24.96 18.68 15.54
C VAL A 128 26.35 18.73 14.90
N GLN A 129 27.15 19.72 15.24
CA GLN A 129 28.54 19.88 14.75
C GLN A 129 29.51 20.24 15.88
N PRO A 130 30.82 20.21 15.64
CA PRO A 130 31.83 20.69 16.58
C PRO A 130 31.85 22.21 16.64
N VAL A 131 31.98 22.79 17.83
CA VAL A 131 32.23 24.24 18.00
C VAL A 131 33.48 24.69 17.23
N GLU A 132 34.51 23.86 17.15
CA GLU A 132 35.75 24.15 16.41
C GLU A 132 35.63 24.00 14.87
N GLY A 133 34.43 23.68 14.36
CA GLY A 133 34.19 23.41 12.95
C GLY A 133 34.42 21.94 12.54
N ASP A 134 33.78 21.53 11.46
CA ASP A 134 33.76 20.14 10.97
C ASP A 134 34.98 19.87 10.07
N THR A 135 35.67 18.76 10.30
CA THR A 135 36.71 18.28 9.38
C THR A 135 36.16 17.12 8.54
N ALA A 136 36.68 16.94 7.32
CA ALA A 136 36.23 15.84 6.43
C ALA A 136 36.42 14.45 7.07
N ASP A 137 37.39 14.32 7.96
CA ASP A 137 37.72 13.09 8.66
C ASP A 137 37.07 13.04 10.05
N ARG A 138 35.76 12.78 10.07
CA ARG A 138 34.95 12.59 11.30
C ARG A 138 35.32 11.32 12.10
N ALA A 139 36.38 10.59 11.73
CA ALA A 139 36.84 9.39 12.44
C ALA A 139 37.01 9.63 13.95
N LYS A 140 37.42 10.83 14.35
CA LYS A 140 37.67 11.19 15.76
C LYS A 140 36.41 11.36 16.61
N TYR A 141 35.26 11.68 16.00
CA TYR A 141 33.99 11.97 16.70
C TYR A 141 33.28 10.72 17.23
N TYR A 142 33.37 9.62 16.48
CA TYR A 142 32.57 8.42 16.72
C TYR A 142 33.39 7.21 17.20
N GLN A 143 34.72 7.31 17.24
CA GLN A 143 35.63 6.22 17.61
C GLN A 143 36.28 6.39 19.01
N GLY A 144 35.84 7.35 19.82
CA GLY A 144 36.33 7.53 21.19
C GLY A 144 37.74 8.14 21.31
N ILE A 145 38.28 8.71 20.22
CA ILE A 145 39.67 9.21 20.17
C ILE A 145 39.77 10.69 20.62
N LYS A 146 38.75 11.53 20.36
CA LYS A 146 38.67 12.90 20.87
C LYS A 146 37.22 13.39 20.91
N PHE A 147 36.72 13.72 22.09
CA PHE A 147 35.40 14.34 22.27
C PHE A 147 35.53 15.86 22.06
N TYR A 148 34.81 16.39 21.08
CA TYR A 148 34.73 17.83 20.83
C TYR A 148 33.42 18.36 21.40
N GLN A 149 33.43 19.58 21.92
CA GLN A 149 32.22 20.22 22.41
C GLN A 149 31.23 20.38 21.25
N PRO A 150 30.01 19.81 21.35
CA PRO A 150 29.03 19.89 20.28
C PRO A 150 28.19 21.17 20.36
N GLU A 151 27.70 21.62 19.21
CA GLU A 151 26.72 22.69 19.09
C GLU A 151 25.61 22.31 18.10
N ILE A 152 24.43 22.90 18.29
CA ILE A 152 23.29 22.77 17.38
C ILE A 152 23.39 23.82 16.26
N VAL A 153 23.12 23.42 15.02
CA VAL A 153 23.17 24.30 13.85
C VAL A 153 21.85 24.29 13.10
N GLY A 154 21.32 25.49 12.85
CA GLY A 154 20.04 25.67 12.18
C GLY A 154 18.88 25.60 13.15
N ASP A 155 17.86 24.81 12.82
CA ASP A 155 16.65 24.68 13.63
C ASP A 155 16.92 24.03 15.00
N THR A 156 16.11 24.39 15.99
CA THR A 156 16.23 23.84 17.35
C THR A 156 15.87 22.35 17.39
N PRO A 157 16.37 21.60 18.40
CA PRO A 157 15.96 20.21 18.57
C PRO A 157 14.46 20.05 18.80
N GLU A 158 13.80 20.97 19.50
CA GLU A 158 12.33 20.99 19.65
C GLU A 158 11.62 21.08 18.29
N ASN A 159 12.04 22.01 17.44
CA ASN A 159 11.41 22.23 16.14
C ASN A 159 11.59 21.04 15.20
N VAL A 160 12.75 20.38 15.22
CA VAL A 160 13.03 19.26 14.30
C VAL A 160 12.53 17.93 14.86
N GLU A 161 12.94 17.59 16.08
CA GLU A 161 12.77 16.24 16.65
C GLU A 161 11.37 16.02 17.21
N TYR A 162 10.67 17.07 17.63
CA TYR A 162 9.29 16.99 18.08
C TYR A 162 8.32 17.61 17.07
N GLN A 163 8.33 18.94 16.91
CA GLN A 163 7.31 19.62 16.11
C GLN A 163 7.34 19.17 14.65
N GLY A 164 8.53 19.01 14.07
CA GLY A 164 8.71 18.56 12.71
C GLY A 164 8.25 17.12 12.50
N VAL A 165 8.64 16.20 13.40
CA VAL A 165 8.16 14.81 13.37
C VAL A 165 6.63 14.78 13.52
N LYS A 166 6.06 15.54 14.46
CA LYS A 166 4.61 15.64 14.65
C LYS A 166 3.90 16.14 13.39
N ASN A 167 4.41 17.18 12.73
CA ASN A 167 3.84 17.70 11.48
C ASN A 167 3.85 16.61 10.39
N LEU A 168 4.95 15.88 10.25
CA LEU A 168 5.07 14.79 9.29
C LEU A 168 4.09 13.65 9.61
N VAL A 169 3.93 13.29 10.88
CA VAL A 169 2.96 12.30 11.36
C VAL A 169 1.52 12.75 11.05
N ASP A 170 1.16 13.98 11.40
CA ASP A 170 -0.18 14.54 11.17
C ASP A 170 -0.52 14.64 9.68
N ALA A 171 0.47 14.97 8.85
CA ALA A 171 0.33 14.93 7.40
C ALA A 171 0.18 13.48 6.90
N ALA A 172 1.08 12.57 7.29
CA ALA A 172 1.08 11.18 6.86
C ALA A 172 -0.24 10.46 7.21
N LYS A 173 -0.81 10.72 8.40
CA LYS A 173 -2.10 10.16 8.84
C LYS A 173 -3.24 10.40 7.85
N LYS A 174 -3.21 11.50 7.10
CA LYS A 174 -4.25 11.88 6.14
C LYS A 174 -4.12 11.15 4.80
N TYR A 175 -2.92 10.68 4.45
CA TYR A 175 -2.62 10.14 3.12
C TYR A 175 -2.14 8.69 3.12
N LEU A 176 -1.70 8.17 4.27
CA LEU A 176 -1.43 6.74 4.42
C LEU A 176 -2.74 5.97 4.32
N LEU A 177 -2.68 4.87 3.58
CA LEU A 177 -3.81 3.96 3.42
C LEU A 177 -4.25 3.41 4.78
N THR A 178 -5.56 3.27 5.01
CA THR A 178 -6.08 2.69 6.24
C THR A 178 -5.48 1.28 6.42
N PRO A 179 -4.89 0.97 7.60
CA PRO A 179 -4.31 -0.34 7.86
C PRO A 179 -5.33 -1.44 7.59
N ASN A 180 -4.88 -2.58 7.04
CA ASN A 180 -5.73 -3.72 6.68
C ASN A 180 -6.80 -3.42 5.62
N THR A 181 -6.60 -2.39 4.80
CA THR A 181 -7.41 -2.19 3.60
C THR A 181 -6.55 -1.81 2.41
N LYS A 182 -6.91 -2.32 1.23
CA LYS A 182 -6.31 -1.91 -0.04
C LYS A 182 -7.42 -1.55 -1.00
N LEU A 183 -7.46 -0.30 -1.40
CA LEU A 183 -8.40 0.16 -2.42
C LEU A 183 -8.10 -0.54 -3.74
N ILE A 184 -9.12 -1.18 -4.32
CA ILE A 184 -9.04 -1.82 -5.65
C ILE A 184 -9.67 -0.89 -6.68
N PHE A 185 -10.87 -0.39 -6.40
CA PHE A 185 -11.57 0.59 -7.20
C PHE A 185 -12.21 1.67 -6.33
N ASP A 186 -11.92 2.92 -6.65
CA ASP A 186 -12.59 4.10 -6.12
C ASP A 186 -13.37 4.78 -7.25
N PHE A 187 -14.69 4.73 -7.16
CA PHE A 187 -15.57 5.30 -8.17
C PHE A 187 -15.93 6.77 -7.88
N THR A 188 -15.50 7.31 -6.74
CA THR A 188 -15.74 8.71 -6.36
C THR A 188 -14.85 9.68 -7.13
N ASN A 189 -13.67 9.23 -7.57
CA ASN A 189 -12.77 10.00 -8.41
C ASN A 189 -12.16 9.13 -9.53
N PRO A 190 -12.96 8.77 -10.55
CA PRO A 190 -12.59 7.73 -11.51
C PRO A 190 -11.51 8.21 -12.49
N SER A 191 -10.36 7.52 -12.52
CA SER A 191 -9.33 7.72 -13.55
C SER A 191 -9.87 7.37 -14.96
N ALA A 192 -9.21 7.86 -16.00
CA ALA A 192 -9.56 7.51 -17.38
C ALA A 192 -9.48 5.99 -17.64
N GLU A 193 -8.49 5.33 -17.03
CA GLU A 193 -8.33 3.87 -17.07
C GLU A 193 -9.53 3.14 -16.42
N LEU A 194 -9.95 3.60 -15.24
CA LEU A 194 -11.10 3.03 -14.53
C LEU A 194 -12.37 3.10 -15.39
N LYS A 195 -12.55 4.19 -16.15
CA LYS A 195 -13.71 4.38 -17.03
C LYS A 195 -13.77 3.36 -18.18
N ASN A 196 -12.62 2.83 -18.59
CA ASN A 196 -12.50 2.00 -19.79
C ASN A 196 -12.27 0.51 -19.48
N ILE A 197 -12.08 0.13 -18.21
CA ILE A 197 -11.72 -1.24 -17.83
C ILE A 197 -12.91 -2.20 -17.73
N TRP A 198 -14.13 -1.72 -17.48
CA TRP A 198 -15.33 -2.56 -17.32
C TRP A 198 -16.09 -2.73 -18.64
N GLY A 199 -16.35 -3.97 -19.04
CA GLY A 199 -17.10 -4.32 -20.25
C GLY A 199 -18.26 -5.27 -19.99
N ALA A 200 -19.28 -5.19 -20.83
CA ALA A 200 -20.46 -6.06 -20.77
C ALA A 200 -20.14 -7.49 -21.23
N LEU A 201 -20.60 -8.47 -20.45
CA LEU A 201 -20.52 -9.90 -20.68
C LEU A 201 -21.88 -10.52 -20.40
N ASP A 202 -22.87 -10.26 -21.27
CA ASP A 202 -24.26 -10.68 -21.08
C ASP A 202 -24.56 -12.05 -21.69
N ASP A 203 -25.78 -12.56 -21.48
CA ASP A 203 -26.27 -13.84 -22.00
C ASP A 203 -26.33 -13.99 -23.53
N VAL A 204 -26.01 -12.94 -24.28
CA VAL A 204 -25.82 -12.92 -25.74
C VAL A 204 -24.81 -13.96 -26.18
N VAL A 205 -23.81 -14.24 -25.35
CA VAL A 205 -22.81 -15.29 -25.61
C VAL A 205 -23.42 -16.69 -25.69
N MET A 206 -24.67 -16.86 -25.22
CA MET A 206 -25.46 -18.09 -25.30
C MET A 206 -26.75 -17.92 -26.14
N GLY A 207 -26.91 -16.81 -26.85
CA GLY A 207 -28.11 -16.54 -27.65
C GLY A 207 -29.18 -15.67 -26.98
N GLY A 208 -28.94 -15.24 -25.73
CA GLY A 208 -29.84 -14.38 -24.98
C GLY A 208 -29.94 -12.95 -25.51
N VAL A 209 -30.85 -12.18 -24.91
CA VAL A 209 -31.16 -10.79 -25.32
C VAL A 209 -31.03 -9.80 -24.17
N SER A 210 -30.44 -10.20 -23.04
CA SER A 210 -30.12 -9.28 -21.96
C SER A 210 -29.06 -8.29 -22.41
N ALA A 211 -29.01 -7.13 -21.78
CA ALA A 211 -28.05 -6.07 -22.06
C ALA A 211 -27.68 -5.35 -20.78
N SER A 212 -26.39 -5.12 -20.56
CA SER A 212 -25.91 -4.29 -19.47
C SER A 212 -24.79 -3.35 -19.89
N ASN A 213 -24.48 -2.43 -18.97
CA ASN A 213 -23.31 -1.57 -19.05
C ASN A 213 -22.82 -1.22 -17.65
N MET A 214 -21.63 -0.64 -17.60
CA MET A 214 -21.10 0.07 -16.44
C MET A 214 -21.00 1.55 -16.84
N GLN A 215 -21.77 2.41 -16.17
CA GLN A 215 -21.73 3.85 -16.38
C GLN A 215 -21.15 4.53 -15.14
N PHE A 216 -20.62 5.73 -15.28
CA PHE A 216 -20.14 6.53 -14.15
C PHE A 216 -21.12 7.67 -13.94
N VAL A 217 -21.76 7.70 -12.78
CA VAL A 217 -22.82 8.65 -12.43
C VAL A 217 -22.60 9.07 -10.97
N ASP A 218 -22.57 10.38 -10.71
CA ASP A 218 -22.50 10.96 -9.35
C ASP A 218 -21.55 10.22 -8.39
N ASP A 219 -20.23 10.36 -8.55
CA ASP A 219 -19.23 9.74 -7.66
C ASP A 219 -19.36 8.20 -7.49
N THR A 220 -20.08 7.52 -8.38
CA THR A 220 -20.29 6.06 -8.35
C THR A 220 -20.19 5.44 -9.74
N ALA A 221 -19.98 4.11 -9.76
CA ALA A 221 -20.23 3.31 -10.95
C ALA A 221 -21.61 2.65 -10.86
N LEU A 222 -22.41 2.80 -11.91
CA LEU A 222 -23.73 2.24 -12.08
C LEU A 222 -23.65 1.03 -13.02
N PHE A 223 -23.75 -0.18 -12.44
CA PHE A 223 -24.00 -1.40 -13.19
C PHE A 223 -25.52 -1.53 -13.41
N ALA A 224 -25.97 -1.30 -14.64
CA ALA A 224 -27.39 -1.28 -14.97
C ALA A 224 -27.67 -1.89 -16.34
N GLY A 225 -28.93 -2.20 -16.57
CA GLY A 225 -29.36 -2.78 -17.84
C GLY A 225 -30.74 -3.39 -17.79
N TYR A 226 -30.99 -4.28 -18.75
CA TYR A 226 -32.21 -5.06 -18.85
C TYR A 226 -31.86 -6.55 -18.92
N VAL A 227 -32.42 -7.34 -18.02
CA VAL A 227 -32.25 -8.80 -18.01
C VAL A 227 -33.52 -9.50 -18.47
N SER A 228 -33.40 -10.41 -19.44
CA SER A 228 -34.51 -11.14 -20.06
C SER A 228 -34.33 -12.64 -19.90
N THR A 229 -35.42 -13.37 -19.67
CA THR A 229 -35.41 -14.84 -19.68
C THR A 229 -35.73 -15.43 -21.06
N ALA A 230 -35.88 -14.59 -22.08
CA ALA A 230 -36.10 -15.04 -23.45
C ALA A 230 -34.83 -15.68 -24.05
N ASN A 231 -34.98 -16.51 -25.08
CA ASN A 231 -33.88 -17.14 -25.82
C ASN A 231 -32.89 -17.95 -24.96
N SER A 232 -33.36 -18.63 -23.91
CA SER A 232 -32.50 -19.31 -22.92
C SER A 232 -31.53 -18.37 -22.19
N GLY A 233 -31.81 -17.07 -22.21
CA GLY A 233 -31.11 -16.06 -21.44
C GLY A 233 -31.51 -16.08 -19.97
N GLY A 234 -31.13 -15.02 -19.28
CA GLY A 234 -31.45 -14.80 -17.88
C GLY A 234 -30.26 -14.30 -17.07
N PHE A 235 -29.23 -13.74 -17.71
CA PHE A 235 -28.19 -13.04 -16.97
C PHE A 235 -27.65 -11.82 -17.74
N ALA A 236 -27.24 -10.85 -16.94
CA ALA A 236 -26.56 -9.65 -17.37
C ALA A 236 -25.33 -9.44 -16.48
N SER A 237 -24.19 -9.07 -17.04
CA SER A 237 -22.94 -9.00 -16.27
C SER A 237 -21.95 -8.01 -16.86
N VAL A 238 -21.13 -7.42 -16.00
CA VAL A 238 -19.95 -6.64 -16.36
C VAL A 238 -18.70 -7.27 -15.76
N ARG A 239 -17.61 -7.30 -16.54
CA ARG A 239 -16.31 -7.83 -16.13
C ARG A 239 -15.23 -6.82 -16.48
N THR A 240 -14.19 -6.72 -15.65
CA THR A 240 -12.99 -5.95 -16.00
C THR A 240 -12.22 -6.64 -17.12
N LYS A 241 -11.48 -5.88 -17.93
CA LYS A 241 -10.33 -6.43 -18.66
C LYS A 241 -9.37 -7.11 -17.67
N ASN A 242 -8.52 -8.00 -18.19
CA ASN A 242 -7.49 -8.59 -17.36
C ASN A 242 -6.51 -7.51 -16.88
N PHE A 243 -6.12 -7.61 -15.63
CA PHE A 243 -5.09 -6.77 -15.04
C PHE A 243 -3.71 -7.27 -15.46
N GLU A 244 -2.84 -6.37 -15.93
CA GLU A 244 -1.47 -6.71 -16.29
C GLU A 244 -0.47 -5.78 -15.58
N PRO A 245 0.29 -6.22 -14.57
CA PRO A 245 0.27 -7.55 -13.95
C PRO A 245 -1.03 -7.82 -13.18
N PRO A 246 -1.35 -9.10 -12.87
CA PRO A 246 -2.45 -9.45 -11.99
C PRO A 246 -2.37 -8.75 -10.63
N PHE A 247 -3.53 -8.42 -10.05
CA PHE A 247 -3.61 -7.84 -8.72
C PHE A 247 -3.21 -8.86 -7.65
N ASN A 248 -2.21 -8.50 -6.86
CA ASN A 248 -1.85 -9.24 -5.67
C ASN A 248 -2.65 -8.72 -4.46
N LEU A 249 -3.53 -9.58 -3.95
CA LEU A 249 -4.33 -9.42 -2.74
C LEU A 249 -3.91 -10.40 -1.63
N SER A 250 -2.73 -11.03 -1.73
CA SER A 250 -2.19 -11.86 -0.66
C SER A 250 -2.04 -11.09 0.64
N GLY A 251 -2.32 -11.78 1.75
CA GLY A 251 -2.27 -11.20 3.09
C GLY A 251 -3.58 -10.55 3.54
N TYR A 252 -4.52 -10.25 2.64
CA TYR A 252 -5.87 -9.79 2.97
C TYR A 252 -6.80 -10.97 3.28
N GLU A 253 -7.89 -10.71 4.00
CA GLU A 253 -8.89 -11.72 4.38
C GLU A 253 -10.03 -11.84 3.35
N GLY A 254 -10.29 -10.77 2.60
CA GLY A 254 -11.39 -10.72 1.65
C GLY A 254 -11.51 -9.39 0.92
N VAL A 255 -12.64 -9.19 0.24
CA VAL A 255 -13.01 -7.96 -0.46
C VAL A 255 -14.31 -7.39 0.11
N GLU A 256 -14.37 -6.07 0.29
CA GLU A 256 -15.55 -5.32 0.70
C GLU A 256 -16.02 -4.44 -0.45
N LEU A 257 -17.33 -4.47 -0.73
CA LEU A 257 -17.98 -3.60 -1.71
C LEU A 257 -18.95 -2.66 -0.99
N ARG A 258 -18.88 -1.37 -1.31
CA ARG A 258 -19.89 -0.38 -0.91
C ARG A 258 -20.91 -0.21 -2.02
N VAL A 259 -22.14 -0.67 -1.82
CA VAL A 259 -23.15 -0.75 -2.89
C VAL A 259 -24.52 -0.23 -2.49
N ARG A 260 -25.29 0.24 -3.48
CA ARG A 260 -26.72 0.56 -3.36
C ARG A 260 -27.47 -0.12 -4.51
N GLY A 261 -28.31 -1.09 -4.19
CA GLY A 261 -29.02 -1.90 -5.18
C GLY A 261 -30.53 -1.65 -5.24
N ASP A 262 -31.20 -2.43 -6.06
CA ASP A 262 -32.62 -2.36 -6.37
C ASP A 262 -33.48 -3.41 -5.61
N GLY A 263 -32.87 -4.14 -4.67
CA GLY A 263 -33.53 -5.22 -3.92
C GLY A 263 -33.29 -6.62 -4.51
N GLN A 264 -32.64 -6.71 -5.67
CA GLN A 264 -32.26 -7.99 -6.26
C GLN A 264 -31.02 -8.59 -5.59
N ARG A 265 -30.77 -9.87 -5.89
CA ARG A 265 -29.60 -10.62 -5.45
C ARG A 265 -28.59 -10.72 -6.59
N TYR A 266 -27.38 -10.23 -6.33
CA TYR A 266 -26.29 -10.13 -7.28
C TYR A 266 -25.16 -11.10 -6.93
N LYS A 267 -24.25 -11.27 -7.89
CA LYS A 267 -23.04 -12.08 -7.73
C LYS A 267 -21.80 -11.24 -8.01
N PHE A 268 -20.81 -11.42 -7.16
CA PHE A 268 -19.46 -10.91 -7.35
C PHE A 268 -18.51 -12.07 -7.66
N PHE A 269 -17.57 -11.87 -8.58
CA PHE A 269 -16.52 -12.84 -8.86
C PHE A 269 -15.14 -12.23 -8.80
N LEU A 270 -14.21 -13.02 -8.25
CA LEU A 270 -12.77 -12.90 -8.46
C LEU A 270 -12.30 -13.99 -9.41
N ARG A 271 -11.38 -13.66 -10.32
CA ARG A 271 -10.83 -14.60 -11.29
C ARG A 271 -9.29 -14.56 -11.22
N PRO A 272 -8.62 -15.62 -10.76
CA PRO A 272 -7.16 -15.65 -10.68
C PRO A 272 -6.49 -16.03 -12.03
N ASP A 273 -7.24 -16.59 -12.98
CA ASP A 273 -6.73 -16.94 -14.30
C ASP A 273 -7.12 -15.86 -15.34
N ALA A 274 -6.18 -15.54 -16.23
CA ALA A 274 -6.37 -14.62 -17.34
C ALA A 274 -7.19 -15.22 -18.50
N LYS A 275 -7.48 -16.53 -18.47
CA LYS A 275 -8.33 -17.18 -19.49
C LYS A 275 -9.73 -16.54 -19.56
N TRP A 276 -10.18 -16.32 -20.79
CA TRP A 276 -11.53 -15.82 -21.11
C TRP A 276 -12.65 -16.62 -20.43
N ASP A 277 -12.61 -17.94 -20.59
CA ASP A 277 -13.52 -18.90 -19.97
C ASP A 277 -12.69 -19.84 -19.08
N GLY A 278 -12.95 -19.79 -17.78
CA GLY A 278 -12.10 -20.41 -16.77
C GLY A 278 -12.78 -20.43 -15.40
N LEU A 279 -12.04 -20.86 -14.38
CA LEU A 279 -12.55 -20.91 -13.02
C LEU A 279 -12.80 -19.49 -12.50
N GLY A 280 -13.99 -19.25 -11.93
CA GLY A 280 -14.30 -18.03 -11.19
C GLY A 280 -14.64 -18.37 -9.75
N TYR A 281 -14.29 -17.49 -8.83
CA TYR A 281 -14.61 -17.61 -7.42
C TYR A 281 -15.73 -16.63 -7.11
N SER A 282 -16.92 -17.15 -6.81
CA SER A 282 -18.18 -16.42 -6.77
C SER A 282 -18.71 -16.25 -5.35
N TYR A 283 -19.32 -15.10 -5.07
CA TYR A 283 -20.11 -14.84 -3.87
C TYR A 283 -21.43 -14.18 -4.25
N SER A 284 -22.53 -14.62 -3.65
CA SER A 284 -23.88 -14.07 -3.93
C SER A 284 -24.37 -13.27 -2.73
N PHE A 285 -24.87 -12.06 -2.98
CA PHE A 285 -25.31 -11.14 -1.93
C PHE A 285 -26.64 -10.48 -2.28
N ASP A 286 -27.44 -10.21 -1.25
CA ASP A 286 -28.72 -9.53 -1.38
C ASP A 286 -28.54 -8.02 -1.24
N THR A 287 -29.30 -7.26 -2.01
CA THR A 287 -29.41 -5.81 -1.83
C THR A 287 -30.71 -5.43 -1.15
N VAL A 288 -30.73 -4.23 -0.57
CA VAL A 288 -31.95 -3.57 -0.10
C VAL A 288 -32.18 -2.37 -1.01
N ALA A 289 -33.39 -2.28 -1.57
CA ALA A 289 -33.72 -1.25 -2.54
C ALA A 289 -33.38 0.16 -2.00
N ASN A 290 -32.61 0.91 -2.79
CA ASN A 290 -32.19 2.29 -2.51
C ASN A 290 -31.44 2.51 -1.18
N THR A 291 -30.87 1.45 -0.59
CA THR A 291 -30.09 1.55 0.65
C THR A 291 -28.62 1.22 0.39
N TRP A 292 -27.72 2.08 0.88
CA TRP A 292 -26.29 1.81 0.89
C TRP A 292 -25.92 0.76 1.94
N ILE A 293 -25.19 -0.26 1.53
CA ILE A 293 -24.73 -1.37 2.39
C ILE A 293 -23.28 -1.73 2.07
N ASP A 294 -22.58 -2.26 3.08
CA ASP A 294 -21.24 -2.82 2.95
C ASP A 294 -21.33 -4.34 2.85
N ILE A 295 -20.88 -4.90 1.74
CA ILE A 295 -20.84 -6.34 1.52
C ILE A 295 -19.41 -6.83 1.75
N ARG A 296 -19.18 -7.50 2.87
CA ARG A 296 -17.91 -8.19 3.15
C ARG A 296 -17.92 -9.59 2.58
N ILE A 297 -16.92 -9.88 1.76
CA ILE A 297 -16.74 -11.15 1.06
C ILE A 297 -15.39 -11.76 1.48
N PRO A 298 -15.38 -12.65 2.49
CA PRO A 298 -14.18 -13.39 2.86
C PRO A 298 -13.70 -14.26 1.69
N PHE A 299 -12.39 -14.37 1.48
CA PHE A 299 -11.85 -15.27 0.45
C PHE A 299 -12.24 -16.73 0.70
N ALA A 300 -12.38 -17.12 1.96
CA ALA A 300 -12.81 -18.45 2.37
C ALA A 300 -14.27 -18.77 2.00
N ASP A 301 -15.11 -17.76 1.82
CA ASP A 301 -16.53 -17.93 1.50
C ASP A 301 -16.81 -17.93 -0.01
N LEU A 302 -15.76 -17.72 -0.82
CA LEU A 302 -15.90 -17.75 -2.27
C LEU A 302 -16.10 -19.18 -2.78
N THR A 303 -17.16 -19.37 -3.55
CA THR A 303 -17.47 -20.66 -4.16
C THR A 303 -16.80 -20.76 -5.54
N PRO A 304 -15.89 -21.72 -5.76
CA PRO A 304 -15.29 -21.95 -7.08
C PRO A 304 -16.35 -22.50 -8.05
N VAL A 305 -16.52 -21.82 -9.18
CA VAL A 305 -17.53 -22.14 -10.18
C VAL A 305 -16.97 -22.10 -11.59
N PHE A 306 -17.44 -23.02 -12.42
CA PHE A 306 -17.28 -22.99 -13.88
C PHE A 306 -18.67 -22.97 -14.51
N ARG A 307 -19.00 -21.88 -15.22
CA ARG A 307 -20.32 -21.66 -15.83
C ARG A 307 -21.49 -21.92 -14.85
N ALA A 308 -21.43 -21.31 -13.67
CA ALA A 308 -22.39 -21.43 -12.56
C ALA A 308 -22.53 -22.83 -11.92
N LYS A 309 -21.73 -23.83 -12.32
CA LYS A 309 -21.62 -25.11 -11.62
C LYS A 309 -20.47 -25.06 -10.63
N THR A 310 -20.72 -25.53 -9.41
CA THR A 310 -19.71 -25.61 -8.35
C THR A 310 -18.64 -26.64 -8.72
N VAL A 311 -17.37 -26.28 -8.51
CA VAL A 311 -16.23 -27.16 -8.75
C VAL A 311 -15.72 -27.68 -7.40
N LYS A 312 -16.13 -28.91 -7.03
CA LYS A 312 -15.88 -29.46 -5.70
C LYS A 312 -14.41 -29.61 -5.34
N ASP A 313 -13.58 -29.98 -6.31
CA ASP A 313 -12.15 -30.26 -6.10
C ASP A 313 -11.25 -29.07 -6.49
N ALA A 314 -11.82 -27.87 -6.63
CA ALA A 314 -11.02 -26.69 -6.90
C ALA A 314 -10.23 -26.27 -5.65
N PRO A 315 -8.98 -25.79 -5.82
CA PRO A 315 -8.23 -25.24 -4.70
C PRO A 315 -8.90 -23.97 -4.16
N PRO A 316 -8.57 -23.53 -2.93
CA PRO A 316 -8.87 -22.18 -2.47
C PRO A 316 -8.36 -21.14 -3.47
N ILE A 317 -8.98 -19.95 -3.49
CA ILE A 317 -8.55 -18.88 -4.39
C ILE A 317 -7.08 -18.50 -4.12
N ASP A 318 -6.28 -18.43 -5.20
CA ASP A 318 -4.98 -17.80 -5.14
C ASP A 318 -5.14 -16.28 -5.22
N ALA A 319 -5.08 -15.61 -4.07
CA ALA A 319 -5.22 -14.16 -3.97
C ALA A 319 -4.00 -13.40 -4.53
N SER A 320 -2.89 -14.06 -4.85
CA SER A 320 -1.69 -13.39 -5.36
C SER A 320 -1.76 -13.00 -6.84
N THR A 321 -2.71 -13.61 -7.58
CA THR A 321 -2.76 -13.56 -9.05
C THR A 321 -4.15 -13.16 -9.58
N ILE A 322 -4.87 -12.27 -8.89
CA ILE A 322 -6.21 -11.85 -9.33
C ILE A 322 -6.13 -11.14 -10.68
N SER A 323 -6.66 -11.78 -11.72
CA SER A 323 -6.61 -11.32 -13.11
C SER A 323 -7.81 -10.48 -13.50
N SER A 324 -9.02 -10.70 -12.96
CA SER A 324 -10.19 -9.84 -13.22
C SER A 324 -11.29 -9.93 -12.16
N LEU A 325 -12.14 -8.90 -12.13
CA LEU A 325 -13.35 -8.79 -11.28
C LEU A 325 -14.62 -8.83 -12.15
N GLN A 326 -15.73 -9.36 -11.61
CA GLN A 326 -17.01 -9.43 -12.31
C GLN A 326 -18.19 -9.17 -11.37
N LEU A 327 -19.20 -8.45 -11.87
CA LEU A 327 -20.52 -8.30 -11.26
C LEU A 327 -21.58 -8.91 -12.17
N MET A 328 -22.57 -9.60 -11.61
CA MET A 328 -23.61 -10.28 -12.39
C MET A 328 -24.96 -10.26 -11.67
N LEU A 329 -26.02 -10.05 -12.44
CA LEU A 329 -27.38 -10.43 -12.08
C LEU A 329 -27.76 -11.65 -12.92
N SER A 330 -28.28 -12.70 -12.28
CA SER A 330 -28.66 -13.94 -12.97
C SER A 330 -29.90 -14.56 -12.36
N LYS A 331 -30.72 -15.17 -13.22
CA LYS A 331 -31.84 -16.04 -12.88
C LYS A 331 -31.41 -17.25 -12.05
N PHE A 332 -30.19 -17.74 -12.26
CA PHE A 332 -29.71 -18.96 -11.65
C PHE A 332 -28.71 -18.70 -10.52
N GLU A 333 -28.93 -19.41 -9.42
CA GLU A 333 -27.94 -19.69 -8.40
C GLU A 333 -26.98 -20.82 -8.80
N TYR A 334 -26.14 -21.26 -7.86
CA TYR A 334 -25.22 -22.36 -8.10
C TYR A 334 -25.96 -23.66 -8.43
N ASP A 335 -25.34 -24.48 -9.28
CA ASP A 335 -25.80 -25.83 -9.60
C ASP A 335 -27.24 -25.90 -10.14
N GLY A 336 -27.69 -24.84 -10.82
CA GLY A 336 -29.00 -24.75 -11.46
C GLY A 336 -30.14 -24.36 -10.53
N ALA A 337 -29.86 -24.06 -9.25
CA ALA A 337 -30.85 -23.47 -8.35
C ALA A 337 -31.38 -22.13 -8.89
N LEU A 338 -32.61 -21.74 -8.52
CA LEU A 338 -33.15 -20.43 -8.91
C LEU A 338 -32.71 -19.36 -7.92
N ASN A 339 -32.44 -18.15 -8.44
CA ASN A 339 -32.20 -16.98 -7.62
C ASN A 339 -33.51 -16.51 -6.97
N PRO A 340 -33.62 -16.52 -5.63
CA PRO A 340 -34.87 -16.24 -4.93
C PRO A 340 -35.32 -14.78 -5.00
N LYS A 341 -34.42 -13.85 -5.38
CA LYS A 341 -34.73 -12.41 -5.50
C LYS A 341 -34.53 -11.88 -6.93
N PHE A 342 -34.53 -12.77 -7.92
CA PHE A 342 -34.40 -12.37 -9.31
C PHE A 342 -35.75 -11.89 -9.87
N THR A 343 -35.73 -10.72 -10.53
CA THR A 343 -36.86 -10.24 -11.32
C THR A 343 -36.37 -9.85 -12.72
N PRO A 344 -36.94 -10.42 -13.80
CA PRO A 344 -36.60 -9.97 -15.15
C PRO A 344 -37.07 -8.54 -15.37
N GLY A 345 -36.32 -7.75 -16.14
CA GLY A 345 -36.61 -6.35 -16.38
C GLY A 345 -35.39 -5.45 -16.21
N GLY A 346 -35.66 -4.16 -15.97
CA GLY A 346 -34.63 -3.19 -15.64
C GLY A 346 -34.02 -3.48 -14.27
N PHE A 347 -32.70 -3.32 -14.16
CA PHE A 347 -31.97 -3.47 -12.90
C PHE A 347 -30.93 -2.38 -12.72
N SER A 348 -30.55 -2.13 -11.47
CA SER A 348 -29.49 -1.16 -11.15
C SER A 348 -28.77 -1.50 -9.86
N LEU A 349 -27.44 -1.52 -9.93
CA LEU A 349 -26.54 -1.63 -8.80
C LEU A 349 -25.51 -0.50 -8.87
N GLN A 350 -25.56 0.43 -7.94
CA GLN A 350 -24.51 1.43 -7.76
C GLN A 350 -23.41 0.89 -6.87
N VAL A 351 -22.18 1.22 -7.22
CA VAL A 351 -20.96 0.83 -6.52
C VAL A 351 -20.14 2.09 -6.28
N GLU A 352 -19.87 2.40 -5.02
CA GLU A 352 -19.02 3.54 -4.62
C GLU A 352 -17.55 3.12 -4.58
N SER A 353 -17.27 1.94 -4.00
CA SER A 353 -15.90 1.43 -3.90
C SER A 353 -15.83 -0.09 -3.81
N ILE A 354 -14.69 -0.63 -4.21
CA ILE A 354 -14.26 -2.02 -3.99
C ILE A 354 -12.88 -1.98 -3.34
N LYS A 355 -12.72 -2.63 -2.19
CA LYS A 355 -11.43 -2.68 -1.47
C LYS A 355 -11.17 -4.07 -0.90
N ALA A 356 -9.93 -4.51 -0.83
CA ALA A 356 -9.56 -5.63 0.00
C ALA A 356 -9.58 -5.20 1.47
N TYR A 357 -9.98 -6.10 2.38
CA TYR A 357 -9.97 -5.88 3.82
C TYR A 357 -9.26 -7.02 4.55
N GLY A 358 -8.93 -6.78 5.82
CA GLY A 358 -8.09 -7.70 6.58
C GLY A 358 -6.63 -7.52 6.18
N GLY A 359 -5.72 -8.26 6.78
CA GLY A 359 -4.31 -7.93 6.62
C GLY A 359 -3.47 -8.26 7.83
N THR A 360 -2.24 -8.70 7.59
CA THR A 360 -1.19 -8.45 8.57
C THR A 360 -0.86 -6.97 8.56
N ASN A 361 -1.12 -6.29 9.69
CA ASN A 361 -0.69 -4.91 9.91
C ASN A 361 0.83 -4.81 9.75
N LEU A 362 1.28 -4.19 8.65
CA LEU A 362 2.66 -3.81 8.44
C LEU A 362 2.90 -2.39 8.99
N PRO A 363 4.11 -2.08 9.47
CA PRO A 363 4.48 -0.70 9.74
C PRO A 363 4.32 0.15 8.47
N GLN A 364 3.63 1.28 8.62
CA GLN A 364 3.51 2.32 7.60
C GLN A 364 4.37 3.54 7.94
N PHE A 365 4.91 3.61 9.16
CA PHE A 365 5.81 4.67 9.58
C PHE A 365 7.00 4.08 10.32
N VAL A 366 8.22 4.26 9.81
CA VAL A 366 9.45 3.89 10.49
C VAL A 366 10.16 5.17 10.94
N LEU A 367 10.36 5.33 12.24
CA LEU A 367 11.08 6.47 12.82
C LEU A 367 12.45 6.02 13.32
N VAL A 368 13.52 6.63 12.79
CA VAL A 368 14.87 6.48 13.33
C VAL A 368 15.07 7.51 14.44
N SER A 369 14.96 7.06 15.68
CA SER A 369 15.15 7.86 16.89
C SER A 369 16.59 7.70 17.41
N SER A 370 16.78 7.55 18.73
CA SER A 370 18.07 7.34 19.38
C SER A 370 17.91 6.46 20.61
N ALA A 371 18.88 5.58 20.87
CA ALA A 371 19.00 5.02 22.21
C ALA A 371 19.31 6.14 23.21
N GLY A 372 18.82 5.99 24.44
CA GLY A 372 18.99 6.91 25.56
C GLY A 372 17.85 7.91 25.74
N VAL A 373 16.82 7.94 24.90
CA VAL A 373 15.76 8.97 24.94
C VAL A 373 14.95 8.99 26.25
N THR A 374 14.90 7.87 26.98
CA THR A 374 14.22 7.76 28.29
C THR A 374 15.17 7.82 29.48
N ARG A 375 16.47 8.09 29.26
CA ARG A 375 17.48 8.18 30.33
C ARG A 375 17.63 9.56 30.97
N PRO A 376 17.51 10.70 30.25
CA PRO A 376 17.53 12.01 30.88
C PRO A 376 16.47 12.11 31.98
N GLY A 377 16.89 12.43 33.21
CA GLY A 377 16.01 12.54 34.37
C GLY A 377 15.46 11.21 34.92
N ARG A 378 15.90 10.05 34.41
CA ARG A 378 15.48 8.74 34.92
C ARG A 378 16.11 8.49 36.31
N PRO A 379 15.32 8.18 37.35
CA PRO A 379 15.86 7.86 38.67
C PRO A 379 16.80 6.65 38.64
N GLY A 380 17.89 6.71 39.40
CA GLY A 380 18.82 5.59 39.57
C GLY A 380 19.89 5.43 38.48
N ILE A 381 20.01 6.37 37.54
CA ILE A 381 21.08 6.38 36.53
C ILE A 381 22.28 7.20 37.04
N ASN A 382 23.48 6.62 36.96
CA ASN A 382 24.73 7.36 37.12
C ASN A 382 25.06 8.11 35.83
N LEU A 383 24.85 9.43 35.82
CA LEU A 383 25.03 10.26 34.62
C LEU A 383 26.47 10.20 34.08
N GLU A 384 27.49 10.10 34.93
CA GLU A 384 28.91 10.10 34.48
C GLU A 384 29.26 8.92 33.58
N GLU A 385 28.58 7.79 33.77
CA GLU A 385 28.76 6.56 32.99
C GLU A 385 27.93 6.53 31.71
N GLU A 386 27.00 7.47 31.53
CA GLU A 386 26.13 7.49 30.37
C GLU A 386 26.83 7.98 29.09
N PRO A 387 26.34 7.62 27.90
CA PRO A 387 26.84 8.16 26.65
C PRO A 387 26.75 9.70 26.61
N PRO A 388 27.63 10.38 25.84
CA PRO A 388 27.66 11.85 25.78
C PRO A 388 26.30 12.50 25.43
N ALA A 389 25.49 11.86 24.59
CA ALA A 389 24.17 12.37 24.22
C ALA A 389 23.21 12.48 25.42
N VAL A 390 23.33 11.59 26.40
CA VAL A 390 22.51 11.60 27.64
C VAL A 390 23.10 12.59 28.63
N ARG A 391 24.42 12.54 28.84
CA ARG A 391 25.16 13.43 29.75
C ARG A 391 25.01 14.91 29.42
N LEU A 392 25.02 15.21 28.13
CA LEU A 392 25.02 16.57 27.61
C LEU A 392 23.66 16.95 27.02
N ASN A 393 22.59 16.22 27.34
CA ASN A 393 21.28 16.43 26.75
C ASN A 393 20.82 17.89 26.87
N ASP A 394 20.97 18.50 28.05
CA ASP A 394 20.58 19.89 28.28
C ASP A 394 21.43 20.88 27.47
N GLN A 395 22.73 20.63 27.35
CA GLN A 395 23.65 21.43 26.52
C GLN A 395 23.35 21.27 25.02
N LEU A 396 22.81 20.13 24.63
CA LEU A 396 22.34 19.82 23.28
C LEU A 396 20.88 20.26 23.06
N GLY A 397 20.36 21.19 23.87
CA GLY A 397 19.02 21.75 23.72
C GLY A 397 17.90 20.75 23.97
N GLY A 398 18.15 19.73 24.79
CA GLY A 398 17.19 18.68 25.14
C GLY A 398 16.94 17.69 23.99
N ILE A 399 17.90 17.48 23.09
CA ILE A 399 17.71 16.66 21.87
C ILE A 399 17.03 15.30 22.13
N LEU A 400 17.42 14.56 23.18
CA LEU A 400 16.83 13.28 23.52
C LEU A 400 15.40 13.43 24.08
N THR A 401 15.17 14.49 24.84
CA THR A 401 13.84 14.85 25.37
C THR A 401 12.86 15.13 24.23
N TRP A 402 13.30 15.84 23.20
CA TRP A 402 12.45 16.16 22.04
C TRP A 402 12.26 14.96 21.11
N LYS A 403 13.27 14.12 20.93
CA LYS A 403 13.12 12.83 20.24
C LYS A 403 12.06 11.96 20.92
N LEU A 404 12.05 11.89 22.26
CA LEU A 404 11.01 11.15 22.98
C LEU A 404 9.61 11.71 22.72
N LYS A 405 9.43 13.04 22.74
CA LYS A 405 8.14 13.65 22.39
C LYS A 405 7.75 13.41 20.92
N GLY A 406 8.72 13.38 20.01
CA GLY A 406 8.52 12.98 18.61
C GLY A 406 8.01 11.55 18.48
N GLU A 407 8.63 10.61 19.21
CA GLU A 407 8.16 9.23 19.31
C GLU A 407 6.71 9.16 19.83
N ASP A 408 6.41 9.86 20.92
CA ASP A 408 5.07 9.85 21.53
C ASP A 408 4.00 10.40 20.59
N SER A 409 4.35 11.40 19.76
CA SER A 409 3.45 11.91 18.72
C SER A 409 3.10 10.84 17.68
N LEU A 410 4.05 9.96 17.34
CA LEU A 410 3.82 8.83 16.45
C LEU A 410 3.01 7.73 17.16
N ARG A 411 3.34 7.39 18.41
CA ARG A 411 2.60 6.38 19.20
C ARG A 411 1.11 6.69 19.31
N THR A 412 0.79 7.95 19.56
CA THR A 412 -0.59 8.43 19.75
C THR A 412 -1.34 8.70 18.44
N SER A 413 -0.67 8.61 17.28
CA SER A 413 -1.25 8.94 15.98
C SER A 413 -2.28 7.93 15.47
N GLY A 414 -2.15 6.66 15.86
CA GLY A 414 -2.91 5.53 15.31
C GLY A 414 -2.35 4.97 14.00
N ILE A 415 -1.26 5.53 13.46
CA ILE A 415 -0.54 4.97 12.31
C ILE A 415 0.23 3.73 12.78
N PRO A 416 0.16 2.57 12.11
CA PRO A 416 1.04 1.43 12.39
C PRO A 416 2.51 1.82 12.21
N TYR A 417 3.34 1.62 13.25
CA TYR A 417 4.72 2.13 13.22
C TYR A 417 5.78 1.14 13.70
N THR A 418 7.04 1.50 13.43
CA THR A 418 8.21 0.96 14.12
C THR A 418 9.12 2.13 14.53
N ILE A 419 9.53 2.18 15.79
CA ILE A 419 10.51 3.15 16.28
C ILE A 419 11.82 2.41 16.54
N ILE A 420 12.86 2.79 15.81
CA ILE A 420 14.20 2.22 15.91
C ILE A 420 15.06 3.20 16.70
N ARG A 421 15.61 2.76 17.84
CA ARG A 421 16.53 3.54 18.68
C ARG A 421 17.96 3.02 18.52
N PRO A 422 18.70 3.43 17.48
CA PRO A 422 20.07 2.96 17.30
C PRO A 422 20.97 3.47 18.43
N CYS A 423 21.93 2.62 18.82
CA CYS A 423 23.10 3.03 19.58
C CYS A 423 24.05 3.90 18.72
N ALA A 424 25.28 4.15 19.19
CA ALA A 424 26.21 5.05 18.50
C ALA A 424 26.44 4.66 17.03
N LEU A 425 26.15 5.59 16.11
CA LEU A 425 26.19 5.33 14.66
C LEU A 425 27.62 5.42 14.10
N THR A 426 28.08 4.35 13.45
CA THR A 426 29.40 4.30 12.79
C THR A 426 29.32 4.40 11.27
N GLN A 427 30.47 4.56 10.62
CA GLN A 427 30.64 4.42 9.17
C GLN A 427 31.30 3.08 8.80
N GLU A 428 31.37 2.14 9.75
CA GLU A 428 31.84 0.78 9.48
C GLU A 428 30.89 0.11 8.47
N ALA A 429 31.38 -0.89 7.73
CA ALA A 429 30.53 -1.73 6.92
C ALA A 429 29.50 -2.47 7.79
N GLY A 430 28.31 -2.71 7.24
CA GLY A 430 27.27 -3.52 7.89
C GLY A 430 27.56 -5.03 7.86
N GLY A 431 26.53 -5.81 8.15
CA GLY A 431 26.58 -7.28 8.11
C GLY A 431 26.99 -7.95 9.43
N LYS A 432 26.89 -7.21 10.55
CA LYS A 432 27.04 -7.79 11.89
C LYS A 432 25.71 -8.34 12.39
N GLU A 433 25.79 -9.27 13.34
CA GLU A 433 24.63 -9.66 14.14
C GLU A 433 23.97 -8.42 14.77
N LEU A 434 22.64 -8.42 14.88
CA LEU A 434 21.88 -7.32 15.49
C LEU A 434 21.28 -7.79 16.81
N ILE A 435 21.48 -6.99 17.85
CA ILE A 435 20.92 -7.22 19.18
C ILE A 435 19.85 -6.14 19.39
N LEU A 436 18.60 -6.59 19.51
CA LEU A 436 17.44 -5.73 19.77
C LEU A 436 16.99 -5.96 21.21
N GLU A 437 16.81 -4.87 21.95
CA GLU A 437 16.36 -4.89 23.34
C GLU A 437 15.29 -3.82 23.56
N GLN A 438 14.59 -3.91 24.70
CA GLN A 438 13.61 -2.90 25.12
C GLN A 438 13.90 -2.43 26.54
N GLY A 439 13.50 -1.18 26.84
CA GLY A 439 13.68 -0.55 28.15
C GLY A 439 14.81 0.48 28.19
N ASP A 440 15.49 0.68 27.07
CA ASP A 440 16.45 1.76 26.86
C ASP A 440 17.69 1.67 27.74
N ASN A 441 18.23 0.47 27.91
CA ASN A 441 19.38 0.20 28.78
C ASN A 441 20.64 -0.18 28.01
N ILE A 442 20.53 -0.62 26.76
CA ILE A 442 21.71 -1.09 26.01
C ILE A 442 22.65 0.05 25.64
N ARG A 443 23.95 -0.28 25.61
CA ARG A 443 25.01 0.59 25.11
C ARG A 443 25.78 -0.17 24.05
N GLY A 444 26.30 0.54 23.06
CA GLY A 444 27.06 -0.07 21.97
C GLY A 444 27.16 0.85 20.77
N LYS A 445 27.43 0.23 19.62
CA LYS A 445 27.55 0.91 18.33
C LYS A 445 26.85 0.09 17.24
N ILE A 446 26.44 0.75 16.16
CA ILE A 446 25.85 0.09 14.99
C ILE A 446 26.20 0.88 13.73
N SER A 447 26.38 0.19 12.61
CA SER A 447 26.64 0.84 11.32
C SER A 447 25.38 1.55 10.81
N ARG A 448 25.55 2.65 10.08
CA ARG A 448 24.43 3.28 9.36
C ARG A 448 23.85 2.36 8.30
N GLU A 449 24.68 1.46 7.77
CA GLU A 449 24.26 0.44 6.82
C GLU A 449 23.23 -0.51 7.41
N ASP A 450 23.50 -1.08 8.59
CA ASP A 450 22.59 -2.00 9.27
C ASP A 450 21.30 -1.30 9.72
N VAL A 451 21.37 -0.06 10.19
CA VAL A 451 20.17 0.73 10.54
C VAL A 451 19.28 0.94 9.32
N ALA A 452 19.87 1.26 8.16
CA ALA A 452 19.10 1.45 6.94
C ALA A 452 18.51 0.13 6.41
N GLU A 453 19.20 -1.01 6.56
CA GLU A 453 18.61 -2.32 6.26
C GLU A 453 17.45 -2.66 7.19
N LEU A 454 17.63 -2.43 8.50
CA LEU A 454 16.60 -2.64 9.52
C LEU A 454 15.35 -1.80 9.26
N CYS A 455 15.48 -0.56 8.75
CA CYS A 455 14.33 0.27 8.36
C CYS A 455 13.49 -0.39 7.27
N ILE A 456 14.13 -1.00 6.28
CA ILE A 456 13.45 -1.66 5.15
C ILE A 456 12.79 -2.95 5.62
N GLN A 457 13.50 -3.72 6.45
CA GLN A 457 12.98 -4.96 7.01
C GLN A 457 11.78 -4.70 7.92
N ALA A 458 11.80 -3.63 8.72
CA ALA A 458 10.65 -3.25 9.54
C ALA A 458 9.37 -3.09 8.70
N LEU A 459 9.43 -2.41 7.55
CA LEU A 459 8.28 -2.23 6.65
C LEU A 459 7.68 -3.54 6.11
N GLN A 460 8.45 -4.63 6.12
CA GLN A 460 8.07 -5.92 5.54
C GLN A 460 7.62 -6.94 6.59
N GLN A 461 7.83 -6.67 7.88
CA GLN A 461 7.61 -7.65 8.94
C GLN A 461 6.41 -7.26 9.82
N PRO A 462 5.32 -8.06 9.83
CA PRO A 462 4.17 -7.77 10.68
C PRO A 462 4.51 -7.71 12.18
N LYS A 463 5.54 -8.46 12.60
CA LYS A 463 6.01 -8.49 13.99
C LYS A 463 6.77 -7.22 14.40
N ALA A 464 7.17 -6.37 13.45
CA ALA A 464 7.75 -5.05 13.73
C ALA A 464 6.69 -3.97 13.99
N CYS A 465 5.41 -4.27 13.77
CA CYS A 465 4.31 -3.32 13.91
C CYS A 465 4.01 -2.97 15.36
N ASN A 466 3.93 -1.66 15.65
CA ASN A 466 3.78 -1.07 16.98
C ASN A 466 4.85 -1.57 17.94
N ARG A 467 6.12 -1.39 17.53
CA ARG A 467 7.30 -1.74 18.33
C ARG A 467 8.27 -0.58 18.43
N THR A 468 8.69 -0.29 19.65
CA THR A 468 9.87 0.51 19.95
C THR A 468 10.96 -0.38 20.53
N PHE A 469 12.18 -0.28 20.01
CA PHE A 469 13.31 -1.04 20.51
C PHE A 469 14.64 -0.32 20.28
N GLU A 470 15.62 -0.61 21.13
CA GLU A 470 17.00 -0.21 20.93
C GLU A 470 17.76 -1.25 20.12
N VAL A 471 18.74 -0.80 19.32
CA VAL A 471 19.56 -1.71 18.52
C VAL A 471 21.05 -1.39 18.59
N LYS A 472 21.87 -2.45 18.71
CA LYS A 472 23.33 -2.41 18.56
C LYS A 472 23.81 -3.56 17.67
N ALA A 473 25.02 -3.42 17.13
CA ALA A 473 25.73 -4.54 16.52
C ALA A 473 26.26 -5.48 17.61
N GLY A 474 26.15 -6.79 17.35
CA GLY A 474 26.85 -7.84 18.06
C GLY A 474 28.32 -7.93 17.65
N GLU A 475 29.02 -8.91 18.22
CA GLU A 475 30.46 -9.12 17.97
C GLU A 475 30.71 -9.96 16.72
N ASN A 476 29.76 -10.80 16.34
CA ASN A 476 29.89 -11.72 15.22
C ASN A 476 29.37 -11.11 13.92
N SER A 477 30.03 -11.43 12.81
CA SER A 477 29.45 -11.23 11.47
C SER A 477 28.28 -12.18 11.28
N ASN A 478 27.20 -11.71 10.64
CA ASN A 478 26.05 -12.53 10.34
C ASN A 478 25.67 -12.41 8.86
N ASN A 479 25.85 -13.52 8.13
CA ASN A 479 25.53 -13.59 6.71
C ASN A 479 24.02 -13.77 6.44
N SER A 480 23.22 -14.10 7.46
CA SER A 480 21.76 -14.27 7.32
C SER A 480 21.03 -13.98 8.64
N ILE A 481 20.37 -12.82 8.70
CA ILE A 481 19.54 -12.43 9.84
C ILE A 481 18.12 -12.99 9.64
N ASN A 482 17.62 -13.76 10.62
CA ASN A 482 16.21 -14.13 10.68
C ASN A 482 15.38 -12.99 11.28
N TRP A 483 14.95 -12.07 10.42
CA TRP A 483 14.19 -10.87 10.81
C TRP A 483 12.90 -11.17 11.55
N GLN A 484 12.15 -12.18 11.10
CA GLN A 484 10.89 -12.58 11.74
C GLN A 484 11.10 -13.00 13.20
N SER A 485 12.14 -13.81 13.45
CA SER A 485 12.52 -14.23 14.81
C SER A 485 12.94 -13.03 15.66
N LEU A 486 13.77 -12.15 15.09
CA LEU A 486 14.31 -10.97 15.76
C LEU A 486 13.19 -10.05 16.26
N PHE A 487 12.18 -9.76 15.43
CA PHE A 487 11.04 -8.92 15.82
C PHE A 487 10.03 -9.66 16.72
N SER A 488 9.92 -10.99 16.62
CA SER A 488 8.98 -11.77 17.44
C SER A 488 9.30 -11.75 18.93
N ASN A 489 10.56 -11.49 19.30
CA ASN A 489 10.99 -11.38 20.69
C ASN A 489 10.62 -10.04 21.33
N LEU A 490 10.14 -9.06 20.54
CA LEU A 490 9.78 -7.74 21.03
C LEU A 490 8.31 -7.66 21.46
N GLN A 491 8.08 -7.00 22.58
CA GLN A 491 6.76 -6.69 23.08
C GLN A 491 6.16 -5.48 22.35
N PRO A 492 4.85 -5.51 22.02
CA PRO A 492 4.14 -4.33 21.54
C PRO A 492 4.24 -3.15 22.48
N ASP A 493 4.32 -1.95 21.91
CA ASP A 493 4.03 -0.72 22.63
C ASP A 493 2.57 -0.79 23.14
N LYS A 494 2.33 -0.29 24.36
CA LYS A 494 1.03 -0.35 25.05
C LYS A 494 0.12 0.81 24.71
#